data_AF-A0A1W9PNJ6-F1
#
_entry.id   AF-A0A1W9PNJ6-F1
#
_cell.length_a   1.000
_cell.length_b   1.000
_cell.length_c   1.000
_cell.angle_alpha   90.00
_cell.angle_beta   90.00
_cell.angle_gamma   90.00
#
_symmetry.space_group_name_H-M   'P 1'
#
loop_
_entity.id
_entity.type
_entity.pdbx_description
1 polymer ?
#
loop_
_entity_poly.entity_id
_entity_poly.type
_entity_poly.pdbx_seq_one_letter_code
_entity_poly.pdbx_strand_id
1 'polypeptide(L)'
;MIKFHSDLISLEVNELIKFFSVLLVVIVYITSQLIIAILRIRSVTVSIFCQSVLGVLLGFVLSFFLLDLPSFSFSLANFHWFLIVLLLSAFIMKGQKSLRLRYYIDRKILFFITAGFIAPLSEEIFFRWLVLFLSGSIFVSSLLFSLMHIMNVISRLERFSMINFLYRFVIGLILSDSVMKSRSLFPAVLYHSINNIIAFLTIFGRDADVDNIRRHRWLWEDDTGESSKRVSEEERCGTPGDKGAGWDEGRGENQGDSDEGGSNPSC
;
A
#
# COMPACT_ATOMS: atom_id res chain seq x y z
N MET A 1 -23.21 49.80 13.17
CA MET A 1 -21.76 49.48 13.19
C MET A 1 -21.44 48.30 14.11
N ILE A 2 -21.90 48.30 15.38
CA ILE A 2 -21.60 47.22 16.35
C ILE A 2 -22.04 45.81 15.89
N LYS A 3 -23.24 45.66 15.32
CA LYS A 3 -23.75 44.36 14.82
C LYS A 3 -22.90 43.77 13.68
N PHE A 4 -22.40 44.61 12.78
CA PHE A 4 -21.54 44.15 11.69
C PHE A 4 -20.22 43.57 12.21
N HIS A 5 -19.68 44.16 13.29
CA HIS A 5 -18.44 43.68 13.90
C HIS A 5 -18.63 42.36 14.65
N SER A 6 -19.76 42.16 15.36
CA SER A 6 -20.06 40.88 16.01
C SER A 6 -20.24 39.74 15.02
N ASP A 7 -20.90 40.01 13.89
CA ASP A 7 -21.14 39.00 12.86
C ASP A 7 -19.81 38.56 12.21
N LEU A 8 -18.90 39.51 11.94
CA LEU A 8 -17.58 39.23 11.39
C LEU A 8 -16.72 38.37 12.34
N ILE A 9 -16.69 38.72 13.63
CA ILE A 9 -15.94 37.94 14.64
C ILE A 9 -16.50 36.52 14.74
N SER A 10 -17.83 36.36 14.70
CA SER A 10 -18.46 35.04 14.76
C SER A 10 -18.10 34.15 13.56
N LEU A 11 -17.96 34.76 12.37
CA LEU A 11 -17.56 34.06 11.16
C LEU A 11 -16.11 33.55 11.27
N GLU A 12 -15.18 34.41 11.69
CA GLU A 12 -13.76 34.06 11.84
C GLU A 12 -13.56 32.94 12.88
N VAL A 13 -14.26 33.02 14.01
CA VAL A 13 -14.19 31.98 15.06
C VAL A 13 -14.72 30.64 14.54
N ASN A 14 -15.83 30.64 13.78
CA ASN A 14 -16.38 29.41 13.23
C ASN A 14 -15.46 28.74 12.21
N GLU A 15 -14.84 29.52 11.32
CA GLU A 15 -13.87 28.98 10.35
C GLU A 15 -12.62 28.43 11.03
N LEU A 16 -12.15 29.08 12.10
CA LEU A 16 -11.04 28.59 12.91
C LEU A 16 -11.37 27.26 13.60
N ILE A 17 -12.57 27.12 14.17
CA ILE A 17 -13.03 25.87 14.80
C ILE A 17 -13.09 24.74 13.76
N LYS A 18 -13.64 24.99 12.57
CA LYS A 18 -13.68 24.01 11.47
C LYS A 18 -12.27 23.58 11.08
N PHE A 19 -11.35 24.53 10.91
CA PHE A 19 -9.96 24.24 10.58
C PHE A 19 -9.30 23.33 11.62
N PHE A 20 -9.40 23.64 12.91
CA PHE A 20 -8.84 22.81 13.97
C PHE A 20 -9.50 21.43 14.05
N SER A 21 -10.80 21.35 13.79
CA SER A 21 -11.54 20.07 13.77
C SER A 21 -11.05 19.16 12.64
N VAL A 22 -10.88 19.73 11.43
CA VAL A 22 -10.30 19.01 10.28
C VAL A 22 -8.88 18.56 10.59
N LEU A 23 -8.05 19.44 11.15
CA LEU A 23 -6.67 19.13 11.53
C LEU A 23 -6.62 17.97 12.55
N LEU A 24 -7.48 17.99 13.57
CA LEU A 24 -7.58 16.93 14.56
C LEU A 24 -7.95 15.59 13.92
N VAL A 25 -8.95 15.57 13.04
CA VAL A 25 -9.36 14.35 12.32
C VAL A 25 -8.20 13.79 11.49
N VAL A 26 -7.46 14.64 10.79
CA VAL A 26 -6.29 14.24 9.99
C VAL A 26 -5.18 13.68 10.89
N ILE A 27 -4.91 14.31 12.05
CA ILE A 27 -3.93 13.81 13.03
C ILE A 27 -4.34 12.44 13.58
N VAL A 28 -5.62 12.25 13.93
CA VAL A 28 -6.13 10.95 14.39
C VAL A 28 -5.98 9.89 13.31
N TYR A 29 -6.29 10.22 12.06
CA TYR A 29 -6.10 9.32 10.94
C TYR A 29 -4.61 8.94 10.76
N ILE A 30 -3.70 9.92 10.70
CA ILE A 30 -2.26 9.69 10.55
C ILE A 30 -1.72 8.84 11.70
N THR A 31 -2.08 9.18 12.94
CA THR A 31 -1.62 8.42 14.12
C THR A 31 -2.12 6.98 14.08
N SER A 32 -3.35 6.73 13.64
CA SER A 32 -3.85 5.37 13.43
C SER A 32 -3.02 4.56 12.42
N GLN A 33 -2.54 5.20 11.34
CA GLN A 33 -1.65 4.57 10.36
C GLN A 33 -0.26 4.28 10.95
N LEU A 34 0.26 5.21 11.75
CA LEU A 34 1.59 5.08 12.36
C LEU A 34 1.63 4.03 13.48
N ILE A 35 0.57 3.92 14.30
CA ILE A 35 0.49 2.94 15.39
C ILE A 35 0.72 1.53 14.85
N ILE A 36 0.04 1.17 13.77
CA ILE A 36 0.17 -0.17 13.19
C ILE A 36 1.57 -0.39 12.59
N ALA A 37 2.16 0.64 12.00
CA ALA A 37 3.55 0.58 11.52
C ALA A 37 4.55 0.35 12.67
N ILE A 38 4.31 0.94 13.85
CA ILE A 38 5.14 0.77 15.05
C ILE A 38 5.01 -0.64 15.64
N LEU A 39 3.83 -1.25 15.58
CA LEU A 39 3.58 -2.60 16.12
C LEU A 39 4.37 -3.73 15.41
N ARG A 40 5.18 -3.41 14.39
CA ARG A 40 6.06 -4.36 13.68
C ARG A 40 5.38 -5.66 13.28
N ILE A 41 4.11 -5.58 12.88
CA ILE A 41 3.36 -6.74 12.40
C ILE A 41 4.10 -7.31 11.18
N ARG A 42 4.61 -8.54 11.31
CA ARG A 42 5.49 -9.17 10.32
C ARG A 42 4.82 -9.35 8.95
N SER A 43 3.50 -9.48 8.92
CA SER A 43 2.73 -9.62 7.68
C SER A 43 2.15 -8.28 7.23
N VAL A 44 2.61 -7.79 6.08
CA VAL A 44 2.09 -6.57 5.45
C VAL A 44 0.57 -6.64 5.22
N THR A 45 0.06 -7.80 4.79
CA THR A 45 -1.39 -7.99 4.58
C THR A 45 -2.18 -7.82 5.87
N VAL A 46 -1.71 -8.42 6.98
CA VAL A 46 -2.38 -8.31 8.28
C VAL A 46 -2.28 -6.87 8.80
N SER A 47 -1.13 -6.22 8.61
CA SER A 47 -0.91 -4.83 8.97
C SER A 47 -1.94 -3.91 8.28
N ILE A 48 -2.06 -3.97 6.96
CA ILE A 48 -3.02 -3.16 6.19
C ILE A 48 -4.47 -3.47 6.60
N PHE A 49 -4.79 -4.74 6.87
CA PHE A 49 -6.11 -5.14 7.36
C PHE A 49 -6.43 -4.53 8.73
N CYS A 50 -5.55 -4.72 9.72
CA CYS A 50 -5.71 -4.16 11.06
C CYS A 50 -5.82 -2.63 11.01
N GLN A 51 -4.99 -1.99 10.18
CA GLN A 51 -5.00 -0.56 9.95
C GLN A 51 -6.33 -0.07 9.39
N SER A 52 -6.86 -0.75 8.37
CA SER A 52 -8.13 -0.38 7.74
C SER A 52 -9.32 -0.60 8.69
N VAL A 53 -9.32 -1.69 9.45
CA VAL A 53 -10.35 -1.97 10.46
C VAL A 53 -10.30 -0.92 11.58
N LEU A 54 -9.11 -0.62 12.10
CA LEU A 54 -8.94 0.42 13.12
C LEU A 54 -9.42 1.79 12.61
N GLY A 55 -9.12 2.13 11.36
CA GLY A 55 -9.61 3.34 10.72
C GLY A 55 -11.14 3.37 10.62
N VAL A 56 -11.78 2.30 10.17
CA VAL A 56 -13.26 2.22 10.15
C VAL A 56 -13.83 2.45 11.56
N LEU A 57 -13.31 1.75 12.58
CA LEU A 57 -13.78 1.88 13.96
C LEU A 57 -13.62 3.31 14.49
N LEU A 58 -12.43 3.91 14.36
CA LEU A 58 -12.19 5.28 14.80
C LEU A 58 -13.06 6.29 14.04
N GLY A 59 -13.24 6.09 12.74
CA GLY A 59 -14.11 6.94 11.92
C GLY A 59 -15.56 6.93 12.40
N PHE A 60 -16.11 5.75 12.70
CA PHE A 60 -17.47 5.63 13.27
C PHE A 60 -17.58 6.23 14.67
N VAL A 61 -16.58 6.03 15.54
CA VAL A 61 -16.55 6.62 16.88
C VAL A 61 -16.55 8.14 16.79
N LEU A 62 -15.69 8.73 15.94
CA LEU A 62 -15.66 10.18 15.72
C LEU A 62 -16.98 10.70 15.13
N SER A 63 -17.54 9.99 14.16
CA SER A 63 -18.84 10.34 13.55
C SER A 63 -19.96 10.37 14.61
N PHE A 64 -19.97 9.39 15.52
CA PHE A 64 -20.92 9.34 16.63
C PHE A 64 -20.75 10.53 17.58
N PHE A 65 -19.52 10.89 17.96
CA PHE A 65 -19.27 12.05 18.82
C PHE A 65 -19.61 13.39 18.16
N LEU A 66 -19.52 13.47 16.83
CA LEU A 66 -19.97 14.64 16.06
C LEU A 66 -21.49 14.65 15.82
N LEU A 67 -22.22 13.65 16.31
CA LEU A 67 -23.67 13.47 16.14
C LEU A 67 -24.11 13.42 14.67
N ASP A 68 -23.21 12.96 13.79
CA ASP A 68 -23.46 12.89 12.35
C ASP A 68 -23.00 11.52 11.85
N LEU A 69 -23.95 10.60 11.66
CA LEU A 69 -23.66 9.23 11.22
C LEU A 69 -23.76 9.10 9.71
N PRO A 70 -22.79 8.42 9.06
CA PRO A 70 -22.79 8.27 7.62
C PRO A 70 -24.02 7.53 7.10
N SER A 71 -24.71 8.15 6.15
CA SER A 71 -25.78 7.48 5.39
C SER A 71 -25.20 6.62 4.27
N PHE A 72 -25.74 5.41 4.11
CA PHE A 72 -25.40 4.46 3.06
C PHE A 72 -26.57 4.20 2.09
N SER A 73 -27.42 5.19 1.86
CA SER A 73 -28.47 5.11 0.85
C SER A 73 -27.89 4.87 -0.55
N PHE A 74 -28.45 3.90 -1.27
CA PHE A 74 -28.03 3.61 -2.64
C PHE A 74 -28.16 4.85 -3.54
N SER A 75 -27.06 5.23 -4.21
CA SER A 75 -27.01 6.35 -5.14
C SER A 75 -25.90 6.14 -6.17
N LEU A 76 -26.12 6.64 -7.39
CA LEU A 76 -25.15 6.62 -8.49
C LEU A 76 -24.76 8.05 -8.93
N ALA A 77 -24.76 9.00 -7.99
CA ALA A 77 -24.35 10.37 -8.25
C ALA A 77 -22.94 10.43 -8.85
N ASN A 78 -22.77 11.16 -9.97
CA ASN A 78 -21.51 11.32 -10.71
C ASN A 78 -20.90 10.03 -11.29
N PHE A 79 -21.66 8.94 -11.42
CA PHE A 79 -21.15 7.71 -12.01
C PHE A 79 -20.51 7.90 -13.40
N HIS A 80 -21.07 8.79 -14.23
CA HIS A 80 -20.53 9.08 -15.57
C HIS A 80 -19.14 9.73 -15.53
N TRP A 81 -18.91 10.69 -14.62
CA TRP A 81 -17.59 11.30 -14.44
C TRP A 81 -16.57 10.28 -13.95
N PHE A 82 -16.97 9.43 -13.00
CA PHE A 82 -16.15 8.31 -12.55
C PHE A 82 -15.79 7.38 -13.72
N LEU A 83 -16.77 7.00 -14.54
CA LEU A 83 -16.54 6.13 -15.69
C LEU A 83 -15.57 6.74 -16.71
N ILE A 84 -15.68 8.04 -16.99
CA ILE A 84 -14.75 8.74 -17.89
C ILE A 84 -13.31 8.66 -17.37
N VAL A 85 -13.10 8.96 -16.09
CA VAL A 85 -11.77 8.91 -15.48
C VAL A 85 -11.22 7.48 -15.41
N LEU A 86 -12.09 6.51 -15.14
CA LEU A 86 -11.72 5.09 -15.12
C LEU A 86 -11.34 4.57 -16.51
N LEU A 87 -12.07 4.97 -17.55
CA LEU A 87 -11.73 4.61 -18.93
C LEU A 87 -10.42 5.27 -19.37
N LEU A 88 -10.19 6.51 -18.95
CA LEU A 88 -8.94 7.21 -19.21
C LEU A 88 -7.75 6.52 -18.52
N SER A 89 -7.89 6.12 -17.25
CA SER A 89 -6.82 5.38 -16.55
C SER A 89 -6.58 4.01 -17.17
N ALA A 90 -7.63 3.26 -17.50
CA ALA A 90 -7.52 2.00 -18.22
C ALA A 90 -6.85 2.17 -19.60
N PHE A 91 -7.16 3.25 -20.34
CA PHE A 91 -6.54 3.55 -21.62
C PHE A 91 -5.03 3.82 -21.48
N ILE A 92 -4.63 4.60 -20.48
CA ILE A 92 -3.20 4.85 -20.18
C ILE A 92 -2.50 3.52 -19.83
N MET A 93 -3.21 2.59 -19.20
CA MET A 93 -2.70 1.28 -18.81
C MET A 93 -2.75 0.21 -19.92
N LYS A 94 -3.38 0.50 -21.08
CA LYS A 94 -3.72 -0.45 -22.17
C LYS A 94 -2.52 -1.16 -22.84
N GLY A 95 -1.29 -0.82 -22.49
CA GLY A 95 -0.07 -1.50 -22.95
C GLY A 95 0.41 -2.66 -22.07
N GLN A 96 -0.19 -2.89 -20.90
CA GLN A 96 0.29 -3.91 -19.95
C GLN A 96 -0.48 -5.23 -20.11
N LYS A 97 0.12 -6.21 -20.77
CA LYS A 97 -0.42 -7.58 -20.87
C LYS A 97 -0.39 -8.22 -19.48
N SER A 98 -1.53 -8.70 -19.00
CA SER A 98 -1.62 -9.34 -17.68
C SER A 98 -2.97 -10.07 -17.53
N LEU A 99 -2.99 -11.39 -17.75
CA LEU A 99 -4.16 -12.23 -17.47
C LEU A 99 -3.74 -13.64 -17.04
N ARG A 100 -3.40 -13.79 -15.75
CA ARG A 100 -3.58 -15.03 -14.98
C ARG A 100 -4.14 -14.71 -13.59
N LEU A 101 -5.39 -14.25 -13.58
CA LEU A 101 -6.10 -13.71 -12.41
C LEU A 101 -6.43 -14.76 -11.32
N ARG A 102 -6.71 -15.99 -11.75
CA ARG A 102 -7.32 -17.02 -10.88
C ARG A 102 -6.39 -17.55 -9.79
N TYR A 103 -5.09 -17.71 -10.08
CA TYR A 103 -4.12 -18.27 -9.13
C TYR A 103 -3.79 -17.31 -7.97
N TYR A 104 -3.89 -15.99 -8.20
CA TYR A 104 -3.49 -14.99 -7.22
C TYR A 104 -4.58 -14.69 -6.19
N ILE A 105 -5.86 -14.69 -6.61
CA ILE A 105 -7.01 -14.42 -5.74
C ILE A 105 -7.07 -15.48 -4.62
N ASP A 106 -6.89 -16.77 -4.93
CA ASP A 106 -7.04 -17.86 -3.97
C ASP A 106 -6.00 -17.81 -2.82
N ARG A 107 -4.80 -17.27 -3.05
CA ARG A 107 -3.74 -17.15 -2.02
C ARG A 107 -3.73 -15.82 -1.28
N LYS A 108 -4.46 -14.80 -1.77
CA LYS A 108 -4.40 -13.41 -1.27
C LYS A 108 -5.78 -12.79 -1.04
N ILE A 109 -6.79 -13.61 -0.78
CA ILE A 109 -8.18 -13.16 -0.61
C ILE A 109 -8.33 -12.07 0.47
N LEU A 110 -7.62 -12.20 1.61
CA LEU A 110 -7.63 -11.19 2.66
C LEU A 110 -7.09 -9.85 2.16
N PHE A 111 -5.99 -9.87 1.40
CA PHE A 111 -5.41 -8.65 0.85
C PHE A 111 -6.33 -8.01 -0.20
N PHE A 112 -6.97 -8.83 -1.04
CA PHE A 112 -7.94 -8.37 -2.02
C PHE A 112 -9.14 -7.68 -1.37
N ILE A 113 -9.77 -8.32 -0.38
CA ILE A 113 -10.92 -7.75 0.36
C ILE A 113 -10.49 -6.47 1.08
N THR A 114 -9.29 -6.47 1.67
CA THR A 114 -8.79 -5.31 2.40
C THR A 114 -8.53 -4.13 1.47
N ALA A 115 -7.66 -4.30 0.47
CA ALA A 115 -7.27 -3.22 -0.43
C ALA A 115 -8.40 -2.78 -1.36
N GLY A 116 -9.26 -3.72 -1.75
CA GLY A 116 -10.38 -3.49 -2.66
C GLY A 116 -11.62 -2.92 -2.00
N PHE A 117 -11.82 -3.07 -0.69
CA PHE A 117 -13.04 -2.63 -0.01
C PHE A 117 -12.82 -2.00 1.36
N ILE A 118 -12.16 -2.70 2.30
CA ILE A 118 -12.06 -2.21 3.70
C ILE A 118 -11.22 -0.93 3.78
N ALA A 119 -10.11 -0.85 3.06
CA ALA A 119 -9.27 0.35 2.99
C ALA A 119 -10.03 1.53 2.35
N PRO A 120 -10.65 1.39 1.15
CA PRO A 120 -11.55 2.42 0.61
C PRO A 120 -12.63 2.87 1.59
N LEU A 121 -13.30 1.94 2.27
CA LEU A 121 -14.33 2.27 3.25
C LEU A 121 -13.78 3.12 4.39
N SER A 122 -12.63 2.72 4.97
CA SER A 122 -11.96 3.49 6.00
C SER A 122 -11.61 4.90 5.52
N GLU A 123 -11.06 5.02 4.31
CA GLU A 123 -10.65 6.30 3.75
C GLU A 123 -11.85 7.22 3.49
N GLU A 124 -12.94 6.71 2.90
CA GLU A 124 -14.12 7.52 2.63
C GLU A 124 -14.82 8.00 3.89
N ILE A 125 -14.83 7.21 4.98
CA ILE A 125 -15.34 7.70 6.27
C ILE A 125 -14.52 8.91 6.75
N PHE A 126 -13.18 8.88 6.66
CA PHE A 126 -12.37 10.01 7.09
C PHE A 126 -12.47 11.21 6.16
N PHE A 127 -12.29 11.03 4.86
CA PHE A 127 -12.16 12.16 3.94
C PHE A 127 -13.51 12.70 3.47
N ARG A 128 -14.51 11.83 3.26
CA ARG A 128 -15.79 12.21 2.63
C ARG A 128 -16.92 12.35 3.62
N TRP A 129 -16.84 11.67 4.76
CA TRP A 129 -17.72 11.99 5.87
C TRP A 129 -17.09 13.09 6.71
N LEU A 130 -16.09 12.77 7.53
CA LEU A 130 -15.59 13.69 8.56
C LEU A 130 -14.99 14.99 7.98
N VAL A 131 -13.96 14.89 7.13
CA VAL A 131 -13.26 16.08 6.61
C VAL A 131 -14.16 16.93 5.72
N LEU A 132 -14.93 16.31 4.82
CA LEU A 132 -15.84 17.04 3.93
C LEU A 132 -16.98 17.70 4.72
N PHE A 133 -17.56 17.02 5.71
CA PHE A 133 -18.60 17.58 6.58
C PHE A 133 -18.08 18.77 7.38
N LEU A 134 -16.90 18.64 8.01
CA LEU A 134 -16.32 19.68 8.84
C LEU A 134 -15.83 20.89 8.02
N SER A 135 -15.20 20.66 6.87
CA SER A 135 -14.66 21.74 6.03
C SER A 135 -15.71 22.38 5.11
N GLY A 136 -16.75 21.64 4.72
CA GLY A 136 -17.69 22.03 3.67
C GLY A 136 -17.04 22.17 2.28
N SER A 137 -15.78 21.72 2.11
CA SER A 137 -14.98 21.97 0.91
C SER A 137 -14.53 20.68 0.23
N ILE A 138 -15.10 20.44 -0.96
CA ILE A 138 -14.72 19.35 -1.85
C ILE A 138 -13.22 19.42 -2.16
N PHE A 139 -12.68 20.63 -2.36
CA PHE A 139 -11.27 20.85 -2.67
C PHE A 139 -10.36 20.43 -1.52
N VAL A 140 -10.65 20.87 -0.28
CA VAL A 140 -9.83 20.53 0.90
C VAL A 140 -9.84 19.03 1.15
N SER A 141 -11.02 18.40 1.13
CA SER A 141 -11.16 16.94 1.27
C SER A 141 -10.34 16.18 0.22
N SER A 142 -10.42 16.58 -1.05
CA SER A 142 -9.72 15.93 -2.16
C SER A 142 -8.21 16.13 -2.13
N LEU A 143 -7.77 17.32 -1.71
CA LEU A 143 -6.35 17.64 -1.56
C LEU A 143 -5.74 16.79 -0.43
N LEU A 144 -6.38 16.77 0.74
CA LEU A 144 -5.93 15.97 1.88
C LEU A 144 -5.91 14.47 1.55
N PHE A 145 -6.94 13.97 0.86
CA PHE A 145 -6.97 12.60 0.36
C PHE A 145 -5.75 12.26 -0.52
N SER A 146 -5.38 13.17 -1.43
CA SER A 146 -4.24 12.99 -2.33
C SER A 146 -2.89 13.10 -1.61
N LEU A 147 -2.78 14.02 -0.65
CA LEU A 147 -1.60 14.19 0.18
C LEU A 147 -1.36 12.98 1.08
N MET A 148 -2.42 12.40 1.64
CA MET A 148 -2.31 11.21 2.49
C MET A 148 -1.78 9.99 1.74
N HIS A 149 -2.03 9.92 0.43
CA HIS A 149 -1.42 8.91 -0.43
C HIS A 149 0.09 9.09 -0.66
N ILE A 150 0.68 10.25 -0.35
CA ILE A 150 2.15 10.42 -0.34
C ILE A 150 2.78 9.53 0.74
N MET A 151 2.05 9.15 1.79
CA MET A 151 2.53 8.17 2.78
C MET A 151 2.86 6.81 2.17
N ASN A 152 2.19 6.42 1.08
CA ASN A 152 2.52 5.20 0.33
C ASN A 152 3.87 5.32 -0.36
N VAL A 153 4.22 6.52 -0.84
CA VAL A 153 5.55 6.81 -1.40
C VAL A 153 6.62 6.75 -0.33
N ILE A 154 6.37 7.39 0.82
CA ILE A 154 7.29 7.37 1.97
C ILE A 154 7.52 5.93 2.45
N SER A 155 6.47 5.13 2.48
CA SER A 155 6.52 3.70 2.84
C SER A 155 7.07 2.79 1.72
N ARG A 156 7.48 3.36 0.58
CA ARG A 156 7.99 2.64 -0.60
C ARG A 156 7.02 1.64 -1.24
N LEU A 157 5.73 1.74 -0.92
CA LEU A 157 4.67 0.95 -1.57
C LEU A 157 4.43 1.43 -3.00
N GLU A 158 4.78 2.69 -3.29
CA GLU A 158 4.57 3.31 -4.59
C GLU A 158 5.70 4.29 -4.94
N ARG A 159 5.92 4.53 -6.23
CA ARG A 159 6.82 5.59 -6.70
C ARG A 159 6.02 6.89 -6.87
N PHE A 160 6.58 8.00 -6.41
CA PHE A 160 5.96 9.31 -6.64
C PHE A 160 5.83 9.59 -8.14
N SER A 161 4.66 10.07 -8.54
CA SER A 161 4.37 10.54 -9.88
C SER A 161 3.36 11.67 -9.78
N MET A 162 3.67 12.82 -10.40
CA MET A 162 2.77 13.97 -10.41
C MET A 162 1.43 13.64 -11.10
N ILE A 163 1.47 12.78 -12.13
CA ILE A 163 0.27 12.30 -12.84
C ILE A 163 -0.62 11.49 -11.89
N ASN A 164 -0.04 10.64 -11.05
CA ASN A 164 -0.79 9.83 -10.10
C ASN A 164 -1.34 10.67 -8.94
N PHE A 165 -0.59 11.67 -8.48
CA PHE A 165 -1.09 12.64 -7.50
C PHE A 165 -2.30 13.41 -8.07
N LEU A 166 -2.19 13.94 -9.29
CA LEU A 166 -3.27 14.65 -9.97
C LEU A 166 -4.48 13.72 -10.22
N TYR A 167 -4.24 12.48 -10.62
CA TYR A 167 -5.29 11.47 -10.79
C TYR A 167 -6.08 11.25 -9.50
N ARG A 168 -5.40 11.04 -8.38
CA ARG A 168 -6.03 10.88 -7.06
C ARG A 168 -6.79 12.11 -6.62
N PHE A 169 -6.27 13.29 -6.96
CA PHE A 169 -6.95 14.55 -6.69
C PHE A 169 -8.25 14.68 -7.48
N VAL A 170 -8.23 14.37 -8.79
CA VAL A 170 -9.41 14.40 -9.66
C VAL A 170 -10.45 13.36 -9.23
N ILE A 171 -10.02 12.11 -8.97
CA ILE A 171 -10.90 11.09 -8.39
C ILE A 171 -11.49 11.61 -7.08
N GLY A 172 -10.66 12.20 -6.23
CA GLY A 172 -11.10 12.73 -4.96
C GLY A 172 -12.20 13.80 -5.09
N LEU A 173 -12.09 14.69 -6.08
CA LEU A 173 -13.10 15.70 -6.38
C LEU A 173 -14.43 15.04 -6.80
N ILE A 174 -14.38 14.02 -7.65
CA ILE A 174 -15.57 13.27 -8.09
C ILE A 174 -16.26 12.58 -6.93
N LEU A 175 -15.48 11.91 -6.05
CA LEU A 175 -16.01 11.23 -4.87
C LEU A 175 -16.65 12.24 -3.91
N SER A 176 -15.96 13.33 -3.59
CA SER A 176 -16.49 14.36 -2.69
C SER A 176 -17.74 15.05 -3.24
N ASP A 177 -17.79 15.35 -4.54
CA ASP A 177 -19.00 15.90 -5.18
C ASP A 177 -20.15 14.87 -5.20
N SER A 178 -19.85 13.57 -5.35
CA SER A 178 -20.88 12.52 -5.32
C SER A 178 -21.55 12.42 -3.95
N VAL A 179 -20.78 12.57 -2.87
CA VAL A 179 -21.29 12.54 -1.48
C VAL A 179 -22.08 13.82 -1.18
N MET A 180 -21.62 14.99 -1.63
CA MET A 180 -22.36 16.24 -1.48
C MET A 180 -23.75 16.18 -2.13
N LYS A 181 -23.84 15.60 -3.34
CA LYS A 181 -25.10 15.49 -4.10
C LYS A 181 -26.04 14.42 -3.54
N SER A 182 -25.51 13.26 -3.18
CA SER A 182 -26.31 12.12 -2.72
C SER A 182 -26.61 12.14 -1.23
N ARG A 183 -25.83 12.90 -0.45
CA ARG A 183 -25.77 12.82 1.03
C ARG A 183 -25.52 11.39 1.52
N SER A 184 -24.83 10.58 0.73
CA SER A 184 -24.48 9.20 1.08
C SER A 184 -23.02 8.90 0.75
N LEU A 185 -22.37 8.10 1.62
CA LEU A 185 -21.05 7.54 1.36
C LEU A 185 -21.05 6.39 0.33
N PHE A 186 -22.21 5.80 0.05
CA PHE A 186 -22.32 4.65 -0.84
C PHE A 186 -21.63 4.85 -2.21
N PRO A 187 -21.91 5.92 -2.99
CA PRO A 187 -21.25 6.13 -4.28
C PRO A 187 -19.74 6.26 -4.14
N ALA A 188 -19.25 6.99 -3.14
CA ALA A 188 -17.81 7.18 -2.94
C ALA A 188 -17.09 5.85 -2.64
N VAL A 189 -17.63 5.06 -1.70
CA VAL A 189 -17.06 3.74 -1.36
C VAL A 189 -17.10 2.81 -2.55
N LEU A 190 -18.21 2.76 -3.29
CA LEU A 190 -18.36 1.90 -4.46
C LEU A 190 -17.34 2.25 -5.55
N TYR A 191 -17.23 3.53 -5.92
CA TYR A 191 -16.34 3.98 -6.99
C TYR A 191 -14.87 3.79 -6.62
N HIS A 192 -14.52 4.13 -5.39
CA HIS A 192 -13.18 3.92 -4.88
C HIS A 192 -12.82 2.42 -4.84
N SER A 193 -13.74 1.58 -4.37
CA SER A 193 -13.54 0.13 -4.36
C SER A 193 -13.33 -0.43 -5.77
N ILE A 194 -14.15 -0.04 -6.74
CA ILE A 194 -14.00 -0.44 -8.14
C ILE A 194 -12.64 -0.01 -8.70
N ASN A 195 -12.24 1.24 -8.44
CA ASN A 195 -10.93 1.75 -8.86
C ASN A 195 -9.78 0.94 -8.26
N ASN A 196 -9.82 0.64 -6.97
CA ASN A 196 -8.77 -0.13 -6.30
C ASN A 196 -8.74 -1.58 -6.77
N ILE A 197 -9.91 -2.19 -7.01
CA ILE A 197 -9.98 -3.54 -7.57
C ILE A 197 -9.34 -3.54 -8.96
N ILE A 198 -9.69 -2.62 -9.86
CA ILE A 198 -9.10 -2.58 -11.21
C ILE A 198 -7.58 -2.36 -11.17
N ALA A 199 -7.11 -1.45 -10.31
CA ALA A 199 -5.67 -1.23 -10.09
C ALA A 199 -4.99 -2.51 -9.60
N PHE A 200 -5.59 -3.20 -8.62
CA PHE A 200 -5.11 -4.48 -8.10
C PHE A 200 -5.03 -5.54 -9.20
N LEU A 201 -6.10 -5.74 -9.97
CA LEU A 201 -6.15 -6.74 -11.04
C LEU A 201 -5.09 -6.46 -12.10
N THR A 202 -4.77 -5.18 -12.37
CA THR A 202 -3.76 -4.82 -13.35
C THR A 202 -2.33 -5.02 -12.83
N ILE A 203 -2.07 -4.74 -11.56
CA ILE A 203 -0.73 -4.97 -10.95
C ILE A 203 -0.44 -6.46 -10.87
N PHE A 204 -1.36 -7.25 -10.33
CA PHE A 204 -1.05 -8.65 -9.98
C PHE A 204 -1.09 -9.63 -11.13
N GLY A 205 -1.78 -9.33 -12.23
CA GLY A 205 -1.63 -10.19 -13.40
C GLY A 205 -0.29 -9.97 -14.12
N ARG A 206 0.51 -8.94 -13.77
CA ARG A 206 1.88 -8.72 -14.31
C ARG A 206 2.90 -9.67 -13.69
N ASP A 207 2.85 -9.85 -12.36
CA ASP A 207 3.85 -10.66 -11.64
C ASP A 207 3.69 -12.16 -11.90
N ALA A 208 2.46 -12.61 -12.20
CA ALA A 208 2.21 -13.99 -12.63
C ALA A 208 2.95 -14.38 -13.92
N ASP A 209 3.29 -13.41 -14.78
CA ASP A 209 4.05 -13.64 -16.01
C ASP A 209 5.56 -13.73 -15.72
N VAL A 210 6.08 -12.85 -14.85
CA VAL A 210 7.50 -12.81 -14.46
C VAL A 210 7.91 -14.06 -13.67
N ASP A 211 7.09 -14.51 -12.72
CA ASP A 211 7.37 -15.74 -11.97
C ASP A 211 7.24 -17.00 -12.83
N ASN A 212 6.44 -16.96 -13.90
CA ASN A 212 6.36 -18.05 -14.87
C ASN A 212 7.61 -18.06 -15.77
N ILE A 213 8.07 -16.89 -16.24
CA ILE A 213 9.32 -16.76 -16.99
C ILE A 213 10.52 -17.17 -16.13
N ARG A 214 10.55 -16.80 -14.85
CA ARG A 214 11.62 -17.20 -13.92
C ARG A 214 11.60 -18.70 -13.63
N ARG A 215 10.42 -19.30 -13.45
CA ARG A 215 10.30 -20.76 -13.30
C ARG A 215 10.64 -21.53 -14.57
N HIS A 216 10.35 -21.01 -15.75
CA HIS A 216 10.74 -21.66 -17.00
C HIS A 216 12.19 -21.39 -17.41
N ARG A 217 12.87 -20.39 -16.85
CA ARG A 217 14.28 -20.09 -17.17
C ARG A 217 15.21 -21.27 -16.87
N TRP A 218 14.97 -22.00 -15.78
CA TRP A 218 15.78 -23.18 -15.46
C TRP A 218 15.70 -24.26 -16.56
N LEU A 219 14.53 -24.42 -17.20
CA LEU A 219 14.35 -25.38 -18.30
C LEU A 219 15.15 -25.04 -19.57
N TRP A 220 15.60 -23.79 -19.73
CA TRP A 220 16.44 -23.39 -20.87
C TRP A 220 17.94 -23.38 -20.53
N GLU A 221 18.29 -23.34 -19.25
CA GLU A 221 19.69 -23.40 -18.77
C GLU A 221 20.21 -24.85 -18.75
N ASP A 222 19.36 -25.85 -18.54
CA ASP A 222 19.76 -27.26 -18.61
C ASP A 222 20.04 -27.75 -20.06
N ASP A 223 19.38 -27.18 -21.07
CA ASP A 223 19.56 -27.57 -22.48
C ASP A 223 20.75 -26.89 -23.19
N THR A 224 21.37 -25.89 -22.55
CA THR A 224 22.53 -25.17 -23.11
C THR A 224 23.86 -25.53 -22.43
N GLY A 225 23.82 -26.37 -21.39
CA GLY A 225 25.00 -26.85 -20.65
C GLY A 225 25.85 -27.89 -21.37
N GLU A 226 25.41 -28.47 -22.49
CA GLU A 226 26.08 -29.62 -23.11
C GLU A 226 27.08 -29.28 -24.24
N SER A 227 27.50 -28.01 -24.39
CA SER A 227 28.42 -27.62 -25.49
C SER A 227 29.67 -26.84 -25.07
N SER A 228 29.96 -26.63 -23.78
CA SER A 228 31.30 -26.17 -23.39
C SER A 228 32.23 -27.36 -23.17
N LYS A 229 32.64 -27.94 -24.30
CA LYS A 229 33.85 -28.77 -24.50
C LYS A 229 34.92 -28.50 -23.43
N ARG A 230 35.44 -29.51 -22.72
CA ARG A 230 36.47 -30.46 -23.23
C ARG A 230 37.56 -29.79 -24.07
N VAL A 231 38.35 -28.91 -23.48
CA VAL A 231 39.76 -28.58 -23.79
C VAL A 231 40.21 -27.84 -22.50
N SER A 232 41.11 -28.27 -21.64
CA SER A 232 42.35 -29.01 -21.77
C SER A 232 42.86 -29.29 -20.35
N GLU A 233 42.81 -30.54 -19.89
CA GLU A 233 43.65 -31.03 -18.79
C GLU A 233 44.64 -32.01 -19.41
N GLU A 234 45.57 -31.46 -20.18
CA GLU A 234 46.79 -32.15 -20.57
C GLU A 234 47.92 -31.12 -20.47
N GLU A 235 48.94 -31.49 -19.69
CA GLU A 235 50.23 -30.81 -19.49
C GLU A 235 50.28 -29.49 -18.68
N ARG A 236 50.67 -29.62 -17.39
CA ARG A 236 52.04 -29.20 -17.02
C ARG A 236 52.54 -29.78 -15.71
N CYS A 237 53.51 -30.66 -15.86
CA CYS A 237 54.47 -31.05 -14.84
C CYS A 237 55.25 -29.83 -14.30
N GLY A 238 55.37 -29.79 -12.97
CA GLY A 238 56.64 -29.68 -12.24
C GLY A 238 57.45 -28.38 -12.33
N THR A 239 57.59 -27.70 -11.20
CA THR A 239 58.92 -27.31 -10.67
C THR A 239 58.88 -27.17 -9.14
N PRO A 240 59.84 -27.75 -8.39
CA PRO A 240 59.99 -27.56 -6.95
C PRO A 240 61.05 -26.48 -6.61
N GLY A 241 60.93 -25.89 -5.41
CA GLY A 241 61.93 -25.03 -4.77
C GLY A 241 61.44 -23.58 -4.62
N ASP A 242 61.70 -22.83 -3.55
CA ASP A 242 62.59 -23.06 -2.41
C ASP A 242 62.21 -22.05 -1.29
N LYS A 243 62.78 -22.31 -0.12
CA LYS A 243 62.62 -21.80 1.24
C LYS A 243 62.59 -20.28 1.49
N GLY A 244 62.00 -19.92 2.65
CA GLY A 244 62.35 -18.76 3.49
C GLY A 244 61.17 -18.32 4.37
N ALA A 245 61.05 -18.82 5.61
CA ALA A 245 61.48 -18.16 6.88
C ALA A 245 60.83 -16.78 7.09
N GLY A 246 60.10 -16.45 8.17
CA GLY A 246 59.78 -17.08 9.45
C GLY A 246 59.07 -16.03 10.34
N TRP A 247 58.78 -16.42 11.59
CA TRP A 247 58.32 -15.63 12.75
C TRP A 247 56.81 -15.52 13.02
N ASP A 248 56.33 -16.58 13.70
CA ASP A 248 55.61 -16.59 14.99
C ASP A 248 55.42 -15.24 15.74
N GLU A 249 54.25 -15.00 16.36
CA GLU A 249 53.93 -15.45 17.73
C GLU A 249 52.60 -14.83 18.28
N GLY A 250 51.86 -15.60 19.09
CA GLY A 250 50.75 -15.14 19.97
C GLY A 250 49.37 -15.69 19.60
N ARG A 251 48.93 -16.90 20.01
CA ARG A 251 48.77 -17.55 21.33
C ARG A 251 47.65 -16.96 22.21
N GLY A 252 46.67 -17.82 22.51
CA GLY A 252 45.55 -17.63 23.45
C GLY A 252 44.33 -18.45 23.00
N GLU A 253 44.36 -19.77 23.05
CA GLU A 253 43.89 -20.62 24.16
C GLU A 253 42.50 -20.22 24.70
N ASN A 254 41.47 -21.01 24.35
CA ASN A 254 40.57 -21.55 25.37
C ASN A 254 39.88 -22.84 24.90
N GLN A 255 40.17 -23.91 25.64
CA GLN A 255 39.59 -25.25 25.58
C GLN A 255 38.16 -25.25 26.11
N GLY A 256 37.39 -26.24 25.67
CA GLY A 256 36.06 -26.56 26.20
C GLY A 256 35.56 -27.86 25.59
N ASP A 257 36.19 -28.96 25.99
CA ASP A 257 35.78 -30.34 25.70
C ASP A 257 34.43 -30.66 26.37
N SER A 258 33.61 -31.45 25.69
CA SER A 258 32.65 -32.37 26.33
C SER A 258 32.33 -33.50 25.36
N ASP A 259 32.87 -34.67 25.70
CA ASP A 259 32.58 -35.99 25.17
C ASP A 259 31.09 -36.37 25.24
N GLU A 260 30.67 -37.22 24.29
CA GLU A 260 29.77 -38.40 24.44
C GLU A 260 29.39 -38.80 22.99
N GLY A 261 29.83 -39.91 22.39
CA GLY A 261 29.90 -41.27 22.90
C GLY A 261 28.70 -42.06 22.36
N GLY A 262 28.87 -42.92 21.35
CA GLY A 262 27.73 -43.71 20.86
C GLY A 262 27.90 -44.52 19.58
N SER A 263 28.79 -45.52 19.62
CA SER A 263 28.65 -46.87 19.03
C SER A 263 28.01 -47.07 17.63
N ASN A 264 28.86 -47.54 16.71
CA ASN A 264 28.52 -48.47 15.60
C ASN A 264 27.72 -49.70 16.09
N PRO A 265 27.02 -50.40 15.18
CA PRO A 265 27.65 -51.61 14.65
C PRO A 265 27.49 -51.79 13.14
N SER A 266 28.54 -52.40 12.60
CA SER A 266 28.74 -52.91 11.25
C SER A 266 27.84 -54.10 10.93
N CYS A 267 27.36 -54.16 9.69
CA CYS A 267 27.64 -55.21 8.70
C CYS A 267 27.32 -54.64 7.31
#